data_AF-B1T9D8-F1
#
_entry.id   AF-B1T9D8-F1
#
_cell.length_a   1.000
_cell.length_b   1.000
_cell.length_c   1.000
_cell.angle_alpha   90.00
_cell.angle_beta   90.00
_cell.angle_gamma   90.00
#
_symmetry.space_group_name_H-M   'P 1'
#
loop_
_entity.id
_entity.type
_entity.pdbx_description
1 polymer ?
#
loop_
_entity_poly.entity_id
_entity_poly.type
_entity_poly.pdbx_seq_one_letter_code
_entity_poly.pdbx_strand_id
1 'polypeptide(L)'
;MFWILIVVASVWALAKHYAKAHPRRQSTPPVTRSQASGDAGEARVLGELRRVLSQLCGNDFYVHPTALLLLHAPGTEFPTAEVDHLVVTPFGIFVIETKN
;
A
#
# COMPACT_ATOMS: atom_id res chain seq x y z
N MET A 1 39.98 34.80 18.87
CA MET A 1 39.20 33.68 19.46
C MET A 1 37.77 33.61 18.92
N PHE A 2 37.05 34.73 18.74
CA PHE A 2 35.66 34.74 18.23
C PHE A 2 35.49 34.24 16.77
N TRP A 3 36.48 34.51 15.92
CA TRP A 3 36.47 34.11 14.50
C TRP A 3 36.46 32.58 14.28
N ILE A 4 37.06 31.81 15.19
CA ILE A 4 37.10 30.35 15.10
C ILE A 4 35.69 29.78 15.30
N LEU A 5 34.91 30.35 16.21
CA LEU A 5 33.54 29.91 16.48
C LEU A 5 32.62 30.15 15.27
N ILE A 6 32.80 31.27 14.57
CA ILE A 6 32.04 31.59 13.36
C ILE A 6 32.35 30.61 12.23
N VAL A 7 33.63 30.27 12.03
CA VAL A 7 34.04 29.30 11.00
C VAL A 7 33.48 27.91 11.31
N VAL A 8 33.58 27.46 12.56
CA VAL A 8 33.03 26.16 12.97
C VAL A 8 31.51 26.10 12.79
N ALA A 9 30.79 27.15 13.20
CA ALA A 9 29.34 27.23 13.01
C ALA A 9 28.95 27.23 11.53
N SER A 10 29.72 27.92 10.68
CA SER A 10 29.46 27.99 9.24
C SER A 10 29.70 26.65 8.55
N VAL A 11 30.81 25.97 8.86
CA VAL A 11 31.11 24.62 8.34
C VAL A 11 30.05 23.62 8.78
N TRP A 12 29.63 23.68 10.05
CA TRP A 12 28.59 22.79 10.58
C TRP A 12 27.23 23.03 9.91
N ALA A 13 26.84 24.29 9.73
CA ALA A 13 25.60 24.64 9.04
C ALA A 13 25.62 24.16 7.58
N LEU A 14 26.76 24.30 6.89
CA LEU A 14 26.93 23.84 5.51
C LEU A 14 26.82 22.32 5.42
N ALA A 15 27.51 21.59 6.29
CA ALA A 15 27.46 20.12 6.35
C ALA A 15 26.04 19.60 6.60
N LYS A 16 25.28 20.26 7.49
CA LYS A 16 23.87 19.91 7.77
C LYS A 16 22.96 20.16 6.57
N HIS A 17 23.22 21.21 5.79
CA HIS A 17 22.50 21.48 4.55
C HIS A 17 22.78 20.43 3.47
N TYR A 18 24.05 20.02 3.30
CA TYR A 18 24.41 18.95 2.36
C TYR A 18 23.83 17.58 2.76
N ALA A 19 23.76 17.27 4.06
CA ALA A 19 23.17 16.02 4.55
C ALA A 19 21.64 15.96 4.32
N LYS A 20 20.94 17.10 4.34
CA LYS A 20 19.50 17.16 4.02
C LYS A 20 19.21 17.13 2.51
N ALA A 21 20.21 17.44 1.68
CA ALA A 21 20.06 17.56 0.22
C ALA A 21 20.28 16.24 -0.55
N HIS A 22 20.42 15.10 0.14
CA HIS A 22 20.26 13.78 -0.50
C HIS A 22 18.83 13.27 -0.28
N PRO A 23 17.85 13.68 -1.11
CA PRO A 23 16.64 12.89 -1.24
C PRO A 23 17.09 11.54 -1.74
N ARG A 24 17.00 10.52 -0.89
CA ARG A 24 17.20 9.13 -1.25
C ARG A 24 16.19 8.87 -2.36
N ARG A 25 16.63 8.94 -3.63
CA ARG A 25 15.81 8.58 -4.79
C ARG A 25 15.36 7.16 -4.53
N GLN A 26 14.10 7.01 -4.11
CA GLN A 26 13.47 5.71 -4.03
C GLN A 26 13.37 5.22 -5.47
N SER A 27 14.32 4.39 -5.88
CA SER A 27 14.22 3.67 -7.14
C SER A 27 13.07 2.70 -6.98
N THR A 28 11.95 2.95 -7.67
CA THR A 28 10.88 1.96 -7.75
C THR A 28 11.45 0.73 -8.48
N PRO A 29 11.42 -0.47 -7.87
CA PRO A 29 11.91 -1.67 -8.53
C PRO A 29 11.08 -1.94 -9.81
N PRO A 30 11.69 -2.50 -10.86
CA PRO A 30 10.96 -2.84 -12.08
C PRO A 30 9.90 -3.91 -11.78
N VAL A 31 8.66 -3.63 -12.19
CA VAL A 31 7.53 -4.56 -12.04
C VAL A 31 7.63 -5.65 -13.11
N THR A 32 7.47 -6.92 -12.70
CA THR A 32 7.47 -8.04 -13.64
C THR A 32 6.18 -8.07 -14.46
N ARG A 33 6.22 -8.68 -15.66
CA ARG A 33 5.02 -8.82 -16.49
C ARG A 33 3.89 -9.59 -15.78
N SER A 34 4.24 -10.64 -15.03
CA SER A 34 3.26 -11.43 -14.26
C SER A 34 2.58 -10.57 -13.20
N GLN A 35 3.34 -9.74 -12.49
CA GLN A 35 2.81 -8.84 -11.48
C GLN A 35 1.90 -7.77 -12.09
N ALA A 36 2.36 -7.10 -13.16
CA ALA A 36 1.52 -6.13 -13.87
C ALA A 36 0.21 -6.74 -14.42
N SER A 37 0.25 -8.00 -14.88
CA SER A 37 -0.93 -8.72 -15.32
C SER A 37 -1.87 -9.03 -14.16
N GLY A 38 -1.33 -9.48 -13.02
CA GLY A 38 -2.07 -9.72 -11.77
C GLY A 38 -2.80 -8.46 -11.31
N ASP A 39 -2.06 -7.37 -11.12
CA ASP A 39 -2.58 -6.07 -10.69
C ASP A 39 -3.71 -5.57 -11.61
N ALA A 40 -3.57 -5.77 -12.92
CA ALA A 40 -4.60 -5.38 -13.89
C ALA A 40 -5.87 -6.26 -13.78
N GLY A 41 -5.71 -7.55 -13.49
CA GLY A 41 -6.81 -8.48 -13.26
C GLY A 41 -7.60 -8.10 -12.02
N GLU A 42 -6.91 -7.88 -10.90
CA GLU A 42 -7.51 -7.44 -9.62
C GLU A 42 -8.23 -6.10 -9.78
N ALA A 43 -7.63 -5.13 -10.46
CA ALA A 43 -8.26 -3.83 -10.71
C ALA A 43 -9.57 -3.96 -11.51
N ARG A 44 -9.61 -4.88 -12.48
CA ARG A 44 -10.82 -5.17 -13.26
C ARG A 44 -11.90 -5.81 -12.39
N VAL A 45 -11.55 -6.79 -11.56
CA VAL A 45 -12.48 -7.44 -10.63
C VAL A 45 -13.05 -6.42 -9.64
N LEU A 46 -12.22 -5.56 -9.05
CA LEU A 46 -12.67 -4.49 -8.16
C LEU A 46 -13.66 -3.53 -8.83
N GLY A 47 -13.40 -3.16 -10.08
CA GLY A 47 -14.29 -2.32 -10.87
C GLY A 47 -15.67 -2.95 -11.06
N GLU A 48 -15.72 -4.21 -11.49
CA GLU A 48 -16.98 -4.95 -11.67
C GLU A 48 -17.70 -5.18 -10.34
N LEU A 49 -16.96 -5.49 -9.27
CA LEU A 49 -17.51 -5.68 -7.93
C LEU A 49 -18.23 -4.42 -7.45
N ARG A 50 -17.60 -3.25 -7.57
CA ARG A 50 -18.24 -1.96 -7.23
C ARG A 50 -19.46 -1.66 -8.09
N ARG A 51 -19.41 -1.99 -9.38
CA ARG A 51 -20.55 -1.82 -10.30
C ARG A 51 -21.74 -2.69 -9.90
N VAL A 52 -21.51 -3.95 -9.57
CA VAL A 52 -22.58 -4.88 -9.17
C VAL A 52 -23.12 -4.52 -7.79
N LEU A 53 -22.26 -4.22 -6.83
CA LEU A 53 -22.67 -3.84 -5.48
C LEU A 53 -23.48 -2.55 -5.46
N SER A 54 -23.15 -1.56 -6.32
CA SER A 54 -23.97 -0.35 -6.40
C SER A 54 -25.37 -0.60 -6.95
N GLN A 55 -25.53 -1.59 -7.84
CA GLN A 55 -26.84 -2.02 -8.34
C GLN A 55 -27.65 -2.76 -7.27
N LEU A 56 -26.99 -3.55 -6.41
CA LEU A 56 -27.65 -4.37 -5.40
C LEU A 56 -27.94 -3.61 -4.10
N CYS A 57 -27.00 -2.79 -3.65
CA CYS A 57 -27.00 -2.17 -2.32
C CYS A 57 -27.15 -0.63 -2.38
N GLY A 58 -27.19 -0.03 -3.56
CA GLY A 58 -27.06 1.43 -3.69
C GLY A 58 -25.70 1.89 -3.17
N ASN A 59 -25.68 2.69 -2.11
CA ASN A 59 -24.44 3.13 -1.46
C ASN A 59 -24.17 2.42 -0.13
N ASP A 60 -25.00 1.44 0.25
CA ASP A 60 -24.90 0.73 1.52
C ASP A 60 -23.96 -0.48 1.40
N PHE A 61 -22.70 -0.22 1.08
CA PHE A 61 -21.66 -1.25 1.08
C PHE A 61 -20.28 -0.62 1.28
N TYR A 62 -19.34 -1.41 1.79
CA TYR A 62 -17.95 -1.03 1.95
C TYR A 62 -17.06 -2.04 1.24
N VAL A 63 -16.17 -1.55 0.38
CA VAL A 63 -15.08 -2.35 -0.19
C VAL A 63 -13.78 -1.82 0.38
N HIS A 64 -13.02 -2.68 1.05
CA HIS A 64 -11.71 -2.30 1.56
C HIS A 64 -10.81 -1.88 0.39
N PRO A 65 -10.10 -0.75 0.47
CA PRO A 65 -9.45 -0.13 -0.68
C PRO A 65 -8.19 -0.86 -1.16
N THR A 66 -7.63 -1.76 -0.35
CA THR A 66 -6.39 -2.49 -0.64
C THR A 66 -6.55 -3.96 -0.25
N ALA A 67 -5.64 -4.80 -0.73
CA ALA A 67 -5.45 -6.14 -0.19
C ALA A 67 -5.23 -6.09 1.33
N LEU A 68 -5.60 -7.17 2.01
CA LEU A 68 -5.57 -7.31 3.46
C LEU A 68 -4.79 -8.54 3.87
N LEU A 69 -3.94 -8.39 4.88
CA LEU A 69 -3.33 -9.52 5.56
C LEU A 69 -4.21 -9.93 6.75
N LEU A 70 -4.82 -11.09 6.66
CA LEU A 70 -5.63 -11.68 7.73
C LEU A 70 -4.78 -12.59 8.60
N LEU A 71 -4.82 -12.39 9.92
CA LEU A 71 -4.32 -13.34 10.92
C LEU A 71 -5.43 -14.35 11.22
N HIS A 72 -5.38 -15.53 10.61
CA HIS A 72 -6.44 -16.54 10.73
C HIS A 72 -6.07 -17.75 11.58
N ALA A 73 -4.78 -18.03 11.78
CA ALA A 73 -4.33 -19.20 12.55
C ALA A 73 -3.04 -18.93 13.36
N PRO A 74 -3.09 -18.05 14.39
CA PRO A 74 -1.92 -17.73 15.20
C PRO A 74 -1.23 -18.98 15.78
N GLY A 75 0.10 -19.02 15.69
CA GLY A 75 0.91 -20.14 16.20
C GLY A 75 1.03 -21.35 15.27
N THR A 76 0.43 -21.31 14.08
CA THR A 76 0.64 -22.31 13.02
C THR A 76 1.76 -21.90 12.06
N GLU A 77 2.16 -22.80 11.16
CA GLU A 77 3.17 -22.52 10.12
C GLU A 77 2.73 -21.43 9.14
N PHE A 78 1.43 -21.36 8.83
CA PHE A 78 0.82 -20.37 7.95
C PHE A 78 -0.28 -19.61 8.72
N PRO A 79 0.12 -18.69 9.61
CA PRO A 79 -0.83 -18.02 10.49
C PRO A 79 -1.60 -16.89 9.79
N THR A 80 -1.12 -16.49 8.61
CA THR A 80 -1.65 -15.36 7.84
C THR A 80 -1.99 -15.74 6.42
N ALA A 81 -3.04 -15.10 5.90
CA ALA A 81 -3.42 -15.16 4.49
C ALA A 81 -3.61 -13.74 3.97
N GLU A 82 -3.08 -13.47 2.79
CA GLU A 82 -3.43 -12.26 2.04
C GLU A 82 -4.76 -12.49 1.32
N VAL A 83 -5.56 -11.42 1.23
CA VAL A 83 -6.86 -11.40 0.57
C VAL A 83 -6.93 -10.17 -0.32
N ASP A 84 -7.25 -10.36 -1.59
CA ASP A 84 -7.35 -9.24 -2.55
C ASP A 84 -8.48 -8.25 -2.23
N HIS A 85 -9.69 -8.74 -1.92
CA HIS A 85 -10.84 -7.88 -1.65
C HIS A 85 -11.66 -8.35 -0.44
N LEU A 86 -11.89 -7.41 0.49
CA LEU A 86 -12.88 -7.55 1.56
C LEU A 86 -14.07 -6.63 1.28
N VAL A 87 -15.27 -7.20 1.30
CA VAL A 87 -16.52 -6.48 1.10
C VAL A 87 -17.43 -6.68 2.30
N VAL A 88 -17.99 -5.59 2.80
CA VAL A 88 -19.08 -5.59 3.78
C VAL A 88 -20.34 -5.05 3.11
N THR A 89 -21.42 -5.80 3.20
CA THR A 89 -22.74 -5.47 2.64
C THR A 89 -23.83 -5.71 3.68
N PRO A 90 -25.08 -5.28 3.44
CA PRO A 90 -26.18 -5.48 4.38
C PRO A 90 -26.60 -6.95 4.52
N PHE A 91 -26.20 -7.79 3.56
CA PHE A 91 -26.52 -9.22 3.51
C PHE A 91 -25.33 -10.14 3.76
N GLY A 92 -24.14 -9.59 4.05
CA GLY A 92 -22.99 -10.42 4.41
C GLY A 92 -21.63 -9.75 4.21
N ILE A 93 -20.61 -10.50 4.62
CA ILE A 93 -19.19 -10.17 4.45
C ILE A 93 -18.60 -11.16 3.45
N PHE A 94 -17.90 -10.64 2.45
CA PHE A 94 -17.29 -11.44 1.39
C PHE A 94 -15.77 -11.23 1.40
N VAL A 95 -15.05 -12.34 1.36
CA VAL A 95 -13.60 -12.43 1.22
C VAL A 95 -13.36 -13.00 -0.16
N ILE A 96 -12.79 -12.21 -1.06
CA ILE A 96 -12.67 -12.55 -2.48
C ILE A 96 -11.20 -12.60 -2.83
N GLU A 97 -10.81 -13.71 -3.45
CA GLU A 97 -9.50 -13.95 -4.00
C GLU A 97 -9.58 -13.97 -5.53
N THR A 98 -8.69 -13.24 -6.18
CA THR A 98 -8.60 -13.14 -7.63
C THR A 98 -7.63 -14.18 -8.15
N LYS A 99 -7.99 -14.81 -9.27
CA LYS A 99 -7.10 -15.67 -10.04
C LYS A 99 -7.10 -15.15 -11.47
N ASN A 100 -5.91 -14.99 -12.04
CA ASN A 100 -5.69 -14.53 -13.41
C ASN A 100 -5.01 -15.62 -14.22
#